data_AF-A0A9R1CSI6-F1
#
_entry.id   AF-A0A9R1CSI6-F1
#
_cell.length_a   1.000
_cell.length_b   1.000
_cell.length_c   1.000
_cell.angle_alpha   90.00
_cell.angle_beta   90.00
_cell.angle_gamma   90.00
#
_symmetry.space_group_name_H-M   'P 1'
#
loop_
_entity.id
_entity.type
_entity.pdbx_description
1 polymer ?
#
loop_
_entity_poly.entity_id
_entity_poly.type
_entity_poly.pdbx_seq_one_letter_code
_entity_poly.pdbx_strand_id
1 'polypeptide(L)' 'MEKYGYTASGANGRNPRMLKSGEQDDAFYADLWEQITAGDVWEAELTNQTKQGELYEVNQKVIPVTNTRGNITQFVAIL' A
#
# COMPACT_ATOMS: atom_id res chain seq x y z
N MET A 1 -6.39 4.91 12.36
CA MET A 1 -5.61 5.92 11.60
C MET A 1 -4.79 6.86 12.49
N GLU A 2 -5.14 7.10 13.76
CA GLU A 2 -4.29 7.89 14.68
C GLU A 2 -2.93 7.25 15.03
N LYS A 3 -2.79 5.92 14.91
CA LYS A 3 -1.57 5.20 15.29
C LYS A 3 -0.37 5.40 14.35
N TYR A 4 -0.57 5.90 13.12
CA TYR A 4 0.50 5.92 12.09
C TYR A 4 0.81 7.33 11.54
N GLY A 5 0.21 8.39 12.11
CA GLY A 5 0.56 9.78 11.77
C GLY A 5 0.10 10.28 10.39
N TYR A 6 -0.73 9.51 9.68
CA TYR A 6 -1.34 9.91 8.42
C TYR A 6 -2.85 10.07 8.61
N THR A 7 -3.34 11.31 8.59
CA THR A 7 -4.78 11.58 8.49
C THR A 7 -5.26 11.18 7.08
N ALA A 8 -6.52 10.74 6.94
CA ALA A 8 -7.11 10.43 5.63
C ALA A 8 -6.98 11.60 4.62
N SER A 9 -6.91 12.84 5.13
CA SER A 9 -6.66 14.07 4.38
C SER A 9 -5.21 14.27 3.91
N GLY A 10 -4.23 13.54 4.44
CA GLY A 10 -2.82 13.59 4.04
C GLY A 10 -2.41 12.55 3.00
N ALA A 11 -3.24 11.52 2.77
CA ALA A 11 -3.00 10.44 1.81
C ALA A 11 -3.69 10.65 0.45
N ASN A 12 -4.66 11.57 0.37
CA ASN A 12 -5.33 11.91 -0.89
C ASN A 12 -4.36 12.61 -1.85
N GLY A 13 -4.02 11.94 -2.95
CA GLY A 13 -3.17 12.47 -4.01
C GLY A 13 -1.66 12.31 -3.80
N ARG A 14 -1.22 11.60 -2.75
CA ARG A 14 0.21 11.33 -2.52
C ARG A 14 0.58 9.91 -2.92
N ASN A 15 1.72 9.77 -3.59
CA ASN A 15 2.23 8.49 -4.06
C ASN A 15 2.51 7.56 -2.85
N PRO A 16 2.02 6.30 -2.85
CA PRO A 16 2.28 5.32 -1.80
C PRO A 16 3.76 5.06 -1.51
N ARG A 17 4.67 5.47 -2.41
CA ARG A 17 6.12 5.51 -2.19
C ARG A 17 6.55 6.21 -0.90
N MET A 18 5.69 7.02 -0.30
CA MET A 18 5.95 7.64 1.02
C MET A 18 6.02 6.66 2.19
N LEU A 19 5.57 5.42 2.03
CA LEU A 19 5.61 4.38 3.08
C LEU A 19 6.81 3.42 2.92
N LYS A 20 7.63 3.58 1.88
CA LYS A 20 8.84 2.76 1.70
C LYS A 20 9.79 3.01 2.89
N SER A 21 9.98 1.99 3.73
CA SER A 21 10.98 1.97 4.81
C SER A 21 12.41 1.81 4.30
N GLY A 22 12.58 1.33 3.06
CA GLY A 22 13.87 0.94 2.50
C GLY A 22 14.25 -0.52 2.80
N GLU A 23 13.45 -1.25 3.58
CA GLU A 23 13.71 -2.65 3.95
C GLU A 23 13.30 -3.65 2.87
N GLN A 24 12.30 -3.31 2.05
CA GLN A 24 11.86 -4.16 0.93
C GLN A 24 12.60 -3.75 -0.34
N ASP A 25 13.06 -4.75 -1.09
CA ASP A 25 13.75 -4.55 -2.36
C ASP A 25 12.78 -4.16 -3.49
N ASP A 26 13.34 -3.81 -4.65
CA ASP A 26 12.53 -3.44 -5.81
C ASP A 26 11.71 -4.61 -6.37
N ALA A 27 12.16 -5.86 -6.17
CA ALA A 27 11.44 -7.05 -6.61
C ALA A 27 10.14 -7.27 -5.83
N PHE A 28 10.17 -7.02 -4.51
CA PHE A 28 9.00 -7.06 -3.65
C PHE A 28 7.92 -6.08 -4.11
N TYR A 29 8.30 -4.85 -4.45
CA TYR A 29 7.33 -3.88 -4.96
C TYR A 29 6.91 -4.17 -6.39
N ALA A 30 7.77 -4.79 -7.22
CA ALA A 30 7.39 -5.24 -8.54
C ALA A 30 6.28 -6.30 -8.47
N ASP A 31 6.40 -7.28 -7.56
CA ASP A 31 5.37 -8.31 -7.30
C ASP A 31 4.03 -7.68 -6.85
N LEU A 32 4.07 -6.72 -5.92
CA LEU A 32 2.88 -5.95 -5.54
C LEU A 32 2.18 -5.33 -6.75
N TRP A 33 2.94 -4.61 -7.59
CA TRP A 33 2.35 -3.92 -8.75
C TRP A 33 1.85 -4.91 -9.80
N GLU A 34 2.56 -6.01 -10.04
CA GLU A 34 2.14 -7.06 -10.96
C GLU A 34 0.77 -7.63 -10.55
N GLN A 35 0.63 -8.04 -9.28
CA GLN A 35 -0.62 -8.62 -8.79
C GLN A 35 -1.79 -7.63 -8.84
N ILE A 36 -1.64 -6.44 -8.25
CA ILE A 36 -2.79 -5.53 -8.14
C ILE A 36 -3.21 -4.96 -9.50
N THR A 37 -2.28 -4.80 -10.44
CA THR A 37 -2.62 -4.34 -11.80
C THR A 37 -3.21 -5.44 -12.68
N ALA A 38 -2.95 -6.71 -12.36
CA ALA A 38 -3.66 -7.85 -12.94
C ALA A 38 -5.10 -8.01 -12.40
N GLY A 39 -5.45 -7.27 -11.33
CA GLY A 39 -6.74 -7.37 -10.65
C GLY A 39 -6.74 -8.35 -9.48
N ASP A 40 -5.56 -8.88 -9.12
CA ASP A 40 -5.40 -9.77 -7.99
C ASP A 40 -5.21 -9.01 -6.68
N VAL A 41 -5.54 -9.68 -5.58
CA VAL A 41 -5.32 -9.18 -4.23
C VAL A 41 -3.90 -9.52 -3.82
N TRP A 42 -3.16 -8.51 -3.38
CA TRP A 42 -1.83 -8.68 -2.83
C TRP A 42 -1.87 -8.66 -1.30
N GLU A 43 -1.10 -9.52 -0.64
CA GLU A 43 -1.01 -9.59 0.81
C GLU A 43 0.40 -10.02 1.24
N ALA A 44 1.03 -9.24 2.12
CA ALA A 44 2.35 -9.58 2.65
C ALA A 44 2.65 -8.86 3.96
N GLU A 45 3.58 -9.44 4.72
CA GLU A 45 4.21 -8.78 5.85
C GLU A 45 5.34 -7.87 5.36
N LEU A 46 5.36 -6.63 5.83
CA LEU A 46 6.42 -5.68 5.53
C LEU A 46 6.71 -4.75 6.70
N THR A 47 7.88 -4.12 6.64
CA THR A 47 8.27 -3.05 7.55
C THR A 47 7.87 -1.72 6.91
N ASN A 48 6.96 -0.98 7.52
CA ASN A 48 6.61 0.38 7.13
C ASN A 48 7.29 1.40 8.03
N GLN A 49 7.34 2.65 7.57
CA GLN A 49 7.87 3.78 8.35
C GLN A 49 6.77 4.78 8.68
N THR A 50 6.63 5.15 9.95
CA THR A 50 5.71 6.22 10.37
C THR A 50 6.20 7.57 9.85
N LYS A 51 5.33 8.58 9.86
CA LYS A 51 5.73 9.97 9.56
C LYS A 51 6.87 10.49 10.46
N GLN A 52 7.04 9.92 11.65
CA GLN A 52 8.07 10.29 12.61
C GLN A 52 9.38 9.50 12.41
N GLY A 53 9.42 8.59 11.42
CA GLY A 53 10.60 7.81 11.08
C GLY A 53 10.69 6.45 11.77
N GLU A 54 9.73 6.10 12.62
CA GLU A 54 9.72 4.82 13.34
C GLU A 54 9.36 3.67 12.41
N LEU A 55 10.15 2.60 12.43
CA LEU A 55 9.89 1.38 11.69
C LEU A 55 8.94 0.48 12.47
N TYR A 56 7.99 -0.14 11.78
CA TYR A 56 7.07 -1.11 12.36
C TYR A 56 6.69 -2.18 11.34
N GLU A 57 6.54 -3.41 11.81
CA GLU A 57 6.04 -4.52 11.01
C GLU A 57 4.52 -4.46 10.91
N VAL A 58 4.01 -4.80 9.73
CA VAL A 58 2.58 -4.83 9.43
C VAL A 58 2.27 -5.91 8.42
N ASN A 59 1.13 -6.58 8.60
CA ASN A 59 0.53 -7.40 7.56
C ASN A 59 -0.36 -6.50 6.73
N GLN A 60 0.04 -6.24 5.49
CA GLN A 60 -0.67 -5.33 4.59
C GLN A 60 -1.36 -6.10 3.48
N LYS A 61 -2.61 -5.71 3.22
CA LYS A 61 -3.42 -6.21 2.11
C LYS A 61 -3.76 -5.08 1.15
N VAL A 62 -3.58 -5.30 -0.15
CA VAL A 62 -3.94 -4.33 -1.20
C VAL A 62 -4.94 -4.98 -2.15
N ILE A 63 -6.10 -4.33 -2.29
CA ILE A 63 -7.24 -4.85 -3.02
C ILE A 63 -7.56 -3.89 -4.18
N PRO A 64 -7.52 -4.34 -5.44
CA PRO A 64 -8.01 -3.56 -6.56
C PRO A 64 -9.53 -3.46 -6.53
N VAL A 65 -10.04 -2.27 -6.78
CA VAL A 65 -11.49 -2.00 -6.89
C VAL A 65 -11.82 -1.78 -8.35
N THR A 66 -12.72 -2.59 -8.88
CA THR A 66 -13.17 -2.52 -10.27
C THR A 66 -14.52 -1.84 -10.40
N ASN A 67 -14.73 -1.11 -11.50
CA ASN A 67 -16.06 -0.64 -11.88
C ASN A 67 -16.94 -1.77 -12.47
N THR A 68 -18.19 -1.44 -12.82
CA THR A 68 -19.14 -2.39 -13.44
C THR A 68 -18.71 -2.91 -14.81
N ARG A 69 -17.68 -2.33 -15.42
CA ARG A 69 -17.08 -2.78 -16.69
C ARG A 69 -15.81 -3.61 -16.48
N GLY A 70 -15.48 -3.97 -15.23
CA GLY A 70 -14.29 -4.76 -14.89
C GLY A 70 -12.98 -3.97 -14.93
N ASN A 71 -13.00 -2.65 -15.12
CA ASN A 71 -11.76 -1.86 -15.11
C ASN A 71 -11.42 -1.46 -13.69
N ILE A 72 -10.15 -1.63 -13.30
CA ILE A 72 -9.62 -1.14 -12.03
C ILE A 72 -9.72 0.39 -12.01
N THR A 73 -10.36 0.94 -10.99
CA THR A 73 -10.52 2.38 -10.78
C THR A 73 -9.73 2.89 -9.59
N GLN A 74 -9.50 2.05 -8.58
CA GLN A 74 -8.87 2.41 -7.32
C GLN A 74 -8.17 1.19 -6.69
N PHE A 75 -7.27 1.44 -5.76
CA PHE A 75 -6.67 0.42 -4.88
C PHE A 75 -6.96 0.78 -3.42
N VAL A 76 -7.33 -0.21 -2.63
CA VAL A 76 -7.56 -0.06 -1.19
C VAL A 76 -6.49 -0.83 -0.45
N ALA A 77 -5.76 -0.16 0.44
CA ALA A 77 -4.78 -0.78 1.32
C ALA A 77 -5.35 -0.90 2.74
N ILE A 78 -5.16 -2.07 3.36
CA ILE A 78 -5.57 -2.41 4.72
C ILE A 78 -4.32 -2.84 5.48
N LEU A 79 -4.18 -2.36 6.72
CA LEU A 79 -3.05 -2.57 7.64
C LEU A 79 -3.57 -3.11 8.97
#